data_AF-A0A528FHU3-F1
#
_entry.id   AF-A0A528FHU3-F1
#
_cell.length_a   1.000
_cell.length_b   1.000
_cell.length_c   1.000
_cell.angle_alpha   90.00
_cell.angle_beta   90.00
_cell.angle_gamma   90.00
#
_symmetry.space_group_name_H-M   'P 1'
#
loop_
_entity.id
_entity.type
_entity.pdbx_description
1 polymer ?
#
loop_
_entity_poly.entity_id
_entity_poly.type
_entity_poly.pdbx_seq_one_letter_code
_entity_poly.pdbx_strand_id
1 'polypeptide(L)' 'AAGNILIVDLDVHQGDGTADILGDERRVFTFSMHGDRNYPTRKIASDLDIALPDGTGDAAYLERLGGVLPELTAKA' A
#
# COMPACT_ATOMS: atom_id res chain seq x y z
N ALA A 1 -21.09 -12.09 -3.52
CA ALA A 1 -19.79 -11.91 -2.84
C ALA A 1 -18.87 -11.09 -3.75
N ALA A 2 -17.92 -10.33 -3.19
CA ALA A 2 -16.95 -9.57 -3.99
C ALA A 2 -15.95 -10.52 -4.68
N GLY A 3 -15.69 -10.27 -5.97
CA GLY A 3 -14.81 -11.08 -6.81
C GLY A 3 -13.38 -10.56 -6.91
N ASN A 4 -13.21 -9.23 -6.87
CA ASN A 4 -11.94 -8.51 -6.85
C ASN A 4 -11.97 -7.49 -5.72
N ILE A 5 -10.90 -7.39 -4.94
CA ILE A 5 -10.79 -6.53 -3.76
C ILE A 5 -9.46 -5.81 -3.83
N LEU A 6 -9.49 -4.48 -3.81
CA LEU A 6 -8.31 -3.64 -3.66
C LEU A 6 -8.28 -3.10 -2.23
N ILE A 7 -7.22 -3.41 -1.48
CA ILE A 7 -6.94 -2.78 -0.19
C ILE A 7 -5.96 -1.64 -0.40
N VAL A 8 -6.34 -0.44 0.05
CA VAL A 8 -5.52 0.76 0.01
C VAL A 8 -5.18 1.14 1.44
N ASP A 9 -3.93 0.91 1.81
CA ASP A 9 -3.39 1.28 3.13
C ASP A 9 -2.50 2.51 3.02
N LEU A 10 -2.92 3.58 3.71
CA LEU A 10 -2.27 4.88 3.73
C LEU A 10 -1.82 5.27 5.16
N ASP A 11 -1.78 4.31 6.09
CA ASP A 11 -1.15 4.54 7.40
C ASP A 11 0.35 4.83 7.23
N VAL A 12 0.92 5.54 8.20
CA VAL A 12 2.34 5.89 8.19
C VAL A 12 3.23 4.66 8.44
N HIS A 13 2.69 3.62 9.08
CA HIS A 13 3.30 2.31 9.22
C HIS A 13 2.88 1.41 8.06
N GLN A 14 3.71 0.42 7.71
CA GLN A 14 3.26 -0.55 6.71
C GLN A 14 2.13 -1.40 7.29
N GLY A 15 1.11 -1.66 6.48
CA GLY A 15 0.04 -2.63 6.74
C GLY A 15 0.50 -4.09 6.68
N ASP A 16 1.54 -4.43 7.44
CA ASP A 16 2.21 -5.73 7.45
C ASP A 16 1.28 -6.90 7.77
N GLY A 17 0.41 -6.75 8.77
CA GLY A 17 -0.60 -7.77 9.10
C GLY A 17 -1.60 -8.04 7.98
N THR A 18 -1.96 -6.99 7.21
CA THR A 18 -2.84 -7.12 6.04
C THR A 18 -2.13 -7.88 4.91
N ALA A 19 -0.87 -7.54 4.64
CA ALA A 19 -0.05 -8.22 3.64
C ALA A 19 0.14 -9.71 4.00
N ASP A 20 0.43 -10.01 5.26
CA ASP A 20 0.66 -11.39 5.73
C ASP A 20 -0.62 -12.24 5.65
N ILE A 21 -1.73 -11.76 6.21
CA ILE A 21 -2.97 -12.57 6.29
C ILE A 21 -3.65 -12.77 4.93
N LEU A 22 -3.43 -11.87 3.96
CA LEU A 22 -4.06 -11.91 2.64
C LEU A 22 -3.11 -12.37 1.52
N GLY A 23 -1.84 -12.68 1.82
CA GLY A 23 -0.83 -13.00 0.80
C GLY A 23 -1.18 -14.18 -0.12
N ASP A 24 -2.03 -15.10 0.32
CA ASP A 24 -2.51 -16.25 -0.48
C ASP A 24 -3.93 -16.07 -1.06
N GLU A 25 -4.61 -14.95 -0.78
CA GLU A 25 -5.97 -14.67 -1.26
C GLU A 25 -5.94 -14.02 -2.64
N ARG A 26 -6.09 -14.85 -3.68
CA ARG A 26 -6.03 -14.44 -5.10
C ARG A 26 -7.04 -13.37 -5.54
N ARG A 27 -8.07 -13.10 -4.75
CA ARG A 27 -9.05 -12.03 -5.03
C ARG A 27 -8.62 -10.67 -4.50
N VAL A 28 -7.61 -10.63 -3.64
CA VAL A 28 -7.16 -9.40 -2.97
C VAL A 28 -5.88 -8.91 -3.64
N PHE A 29 -5.84 -7.60 -3.87
CA PHE A 29 -4.62 -6.85 -4.15
C PHE A 29 -4.37 -5.91 -2.99
N THR A 30 -3.22 -6.03 -2.34
CA THR A 30 -2.78 -5.22 -1.21
C THR A 30 -1.81 -4.13 -1.67
N PHE A 31 -2.22 -2.87 -1.49
CA PHE A 31 -1.39 -1.71 -1.72
C PHE A 31 -1.12 -0.99 -0.40
N SER A 32 0.15 -0.69 -0.13
CA SER A 32 0.56 0.12 1.03
C SER A 32 1.50 1.25 0.60
N MET A 33 1.21 2.47 1.04
CA MET A 33 2.12 3.62 0.90
C MET A 33 2.44 4.20 2.29
N HIS A 34 3.64 3.94 2.78
CA HIS A 34 4.03 4.10 4.18
C HIS A 34 5.40 4.76 4.32
N GLY A 35 5.77 5.16 5.53
CA GLY A 35 7.11 5.69 5.82
C GLY A 35 8.18 4.60 5.73
N ASP A 36 9.25 4.86 4.98
CA ASP A 36 10.33 3.90 4.71
C ASP A 36 10.95 3.33 6.01
N ARG A 37 11.22 4.23 6.96
CA ARG A 37 11.96 3.92 8.20
C ARG A 37 11.04 3.60 9.39
N ASN A 38 9.73 3.66 9.20
CA ASN A 38 8.77 3.39 10.26
C ASN A 38 8.61 1.89 10.54
N TYR A 39 8.02 1.56 11.69
CA TYR A 39 7.64 0.19 12.02
C TYR A 39 6.73 -0.40 10.91
N PRO A 40 6.85 -1.70 10.58
CA PRO A 40 7.84 -2.67 11.10
C PRO A 40 9.22 -2.46 10.48
N THR A 41 10.29 -2.77 11.24
CA THR A 41 11.68 -2.64 10.74
C THR A 41 11.93 -3.55 9.53
N ARG A 42 11.28 -4.73 9.50
CA ARG A 42 11.28 -5.64 8.35
C ARG A 42 9.91 -5.59 7.72
N LYS A 43 9.85 -5.08 6.51
CA LYS A 43 8.62 -4.98 5.74
C LYS A 43 8.19 -6.37 5.25
N ILE A 44 6.89 -6.65 5.30
CA ILE A 44 6.28 -7.83 4.69
C ILE A 44 5.85 -7.42 3.28
N ALA A 45 6.13 -8.24 2.28
CA ALA A 45 5.79 -7.89 0.90
C ALA A 45 4.26 -7.88 0.71
N SER A 46 3.72 -6.72 0.31
CA SER A 46 2.38 -6.59 -0.26
C SER A 46 2.42 -6.87 -1.77
N ASP A 47 1.29 -6.74 -2.47
CA ASP A 47 1.29 -6.75 -3.94
C ASP A 47 1.94 -5.49 -4.53
N LEU A 48 1.78 -4.35 -3.86
CA LEU A 48 2.51 -3.12 -4.15
C LEU A 48 2.82 -2.31 -2.88
N ASP A 49 4.09 -2.10 -2.62
CA ASP A 49 4.58 -1.23 -1.54
C ASP A 49 5.24 0.03 -2.12
N ILE A 50 4.91 1.19 -1.56
CA ILE A 50 5.60 2.46 -1.83
C ILE A 50 6.13 3.00 -0.50
N ALA A 51 7.45 2.86 -0.31
CA ALA A 51 8.15 3.48 0.80
C ALA A 51 8.37 4.98 0.51
N LEU A 52 7.94 5.83 1.44
CA LEU A 52 8.08 7.28 1.38
C LEU A 52 9.26 7.74 2.26
N PRO A 53 10.16 8.61 1.77
CA PRO A 53 11.24 9.16 2.57
C PRO A 53 10.75 9.97 3.78
N ASP A 54 11.58 10.03 4.82
CA ASP A 54 11.32 10.89 5.99
C ASP A 54 11.09 12.34 5.57
N GLY A 55 10.10 12.99 6.18
CA GLY A 55 9.76 14.39 5.88
C GLY A 55 9.02 14.59 4.55
N THR A 56 8.52 13.53 3.91
CA THR A 56 7.57 13.64 2.79
C THR A 56 6.38 14.49 3.23
N GLY A 57 6.20 15.65 2.57
CA GLY A 57 5.08 16.56 2.82
C GLY A 57 3.92 16.32 1.86
N ASP A 58 2.80 17.00 2.15
CA ASP A 58 1.51 16.81 1.49
C ASP A 58 1.58 16.84 -0.05
N ALA A 59 2.30 17.80 -0.64
CA ALA A 59 2.36 17.94 -2.09
C ALA A 59 2.99 16.70 -2.77
N ALA A 60 4.14 16.24 -2.26
CA ALA A 60 4.82 15.07 -2.78
C ALA A 60 4.03 13.77 -2.48
N TYR A 61 3.40 13.69 -1.31
CA TYR A 61 2.53 12.58 -0.94
C TYR A 61 1.35 12.45 -1.91
N LEU A 62 0.63 13.54 -2.14
CA LEU A 62 -0.55 13.58 -3.00
C LEU A 62 -0.19 13.42 -4.49
N GLU A 63 0.95 13.94 -4.94
CA GLU A 63 1.46 13.67 -6.29
C GLU A 63 1.69 12.17 -6.49
N ARG A 64 2.37 11.51 -5.53
CA ARG A 64 2.64 10.08 -5.62
C ARG A 64 1.37 9.23 -5.57
N LEU A 65 0.47 9.53 -4.63
CA LEU A 65 -0.81 8.84 -4.51
C LEU A 65 -1.69 9.04 -5.76
N GLY A 66 -1.75 10.28 -6.26
CA GLY A 66 -2.53 10.66 -7.43
C GLY A 66 -2.03 10.00 -8.72
N GLY A 67 -0.74 9.69 -8.81
CA GLY A 67 -0.18 8.90 -9.92
C GLY A 67 -0.55 7.42 -9.85
N VAL A 68 -0.46 6.80 -8.67
CA VAL A 68 -0.62 5.34 -8.53
C VAL A 68 -2.09 4.89 -8.43
N LEU A 69 -2.93 5.63 -7.72
CA LEU A 69 -4.29 5.19 -7.41
C LEU A 69 -5.19 5.00 -8.65
N PRO A 70 -5.12 5.86 -9.70
CA PRO A 70 -5.83 5.61 -10.95
C PRO A 70 -5.40 4.33 -11.66
N GLU A 71 -4.10 3.99 -11.61
CA GLU A 71 -3.59 2.77 -12.24
C GLU A 71 -4.06 1.51 -11.50
N LEU A 72 -4.13 1.55 -10.17
CA LEU A 72 -4.62 0.44 -9.35
C LEU A 72 -6.11 0.20 -9.57
N THR A 73 -6.90 1.28 -9.58
CA THR A 73 -8.36 1.19 -9.75
C THR A 73 -8.77 0.80 -11.16
N ALA A 74 -7.95 1.08 -12.19
CA ALA A 74 -8.20 0.61 -13.55
C ALA A 74 -7.94 -0.90 -13.74
N LYS A 75 -7.20 -1.54 -12.83
CA LYS A 75 -6.88 -2.97 -12.86
C LYS A 75 -7.83 -3.84 -12.02
N ALA A 76 -8.60 -3.22 -11.12
CA ALA A 76 -9.51 -3.89 -10.19
C ALA A 76 -10.87 -4.22 -10.82
#